data_AF-E1VR63-F1
#
_entry.id   AF-E1VR63-F1
#
_cell.length_a   1.000
_cell.length_b   1.000
_cell.length_c   1.000
_cell.angle_alpha   90.00
_cell.angle_beta   90.00
_cell.angle_gamma   90.00
#
_symmetry.space_group_name_H-M   'P 1'
#
loop_
_entity.id
_entity.type
_entity.pdbx_description
1 polymer ?
#
loop_
_entity_poly.entity_id
_entity_poly.type
_entity_poly.pdbx_seq_one_letter_code
_entity_poly.pdbx_strand_id
1 'polypeptide(L)'
;MDEFDAIRPFRDHEVRQVIDRLIDQHDVASVIARFRYPKLPNWAHAMLSLLGRQLLRYELRNIHDVASFQKLVWDFVDRSVKRTTRGLTVDGLERLDRNRAYLFISNHRDIVLDPALLDYALVTAGMDTAEIAIGDNLLRDPMVSDLMRLNKSFVVERSVDGLKAKLVALTRLSRYIESTLARGQSAWIAQREGRAKNGLDRTDPAVIKMLSIYGKKRGMSFAESIRHLNIVPVAISYEYDPCDAMKAAELQAREGQEAYVKADNEDIASIVKGISSPKGRVHISVGTPLTADYVDADAVAAAIDAQIVANYKLFPSNLIAYEQLQKPATSFAARLQFASSLQEDARQRLQQLAAQSREAWDRLDAAEMRRQAAEFRARIAEYPEKLQHYILEMYANPLMSKIAVQPT
;
A
#
# COMPACT_ATOMS: atom_id res chain seq x y z
N MET A 1 -27.06 -18.59 0.42
CA MET A 1 -26.00 -17.71 0.94
C MET A 1 -24.71 -18.50 0.80
N ASP A 2 -23.82 -18.03 -0.06
CA ASP A 2 -22.50 -18.61 -0.31
C ASP A 2 -21.63 -18.50 0.96
N GLU A 3 -20.71 -19.43 1.16
CA GLU A 3 -19.80 -19.48 2.33
C GLU A 3 -19.00 -18.19 2.49
N PHE A 4 -18.68 -17.52 1.37
CA PHE A 4 -17.86 -16.32 1.34
C PHE A 4 -18.64 -15.01 1.21
N ASP A 5 -19.98 -15.01 1.20
CA ASP A 5 -20.81 -13.81 0.94
C ASP A 5 -20.45 -12.60 1.83
N ALA A 6 -20.03 -12.86 3.07
CA ALA A 6 -19.63 -11.82 4.03
C ALA A 6 -18.33 -11.10 3.66
N ILE A 7 -17.43 -11.76 2.92
CA ILE A 7 -16.07 -11.24 2.68
C ILE A 7 -15.74 -11.06 1.19
N ARG A 8 -16.41 -11.76 0.28
CA ARG A 8 -16.06 -11.72 -1.15
C ARG A 8 -16.40 -10.36 -1.80
N PRO A 9 -15.75 -10.02 -2.92
CA PRO A 9 -16.19 -8.97 -3.81
C PRO A 9 -17.58 -9.26 -4.41
N PHE A 10 -18.20 -8.23 -4.99
CA PHE A 10 -19.44 -8.41 -5.75
C PHE A 10 -19.20 -9.18 -7.05
N ARG A 11 -20.22 -9.92 -7.47
CA ARG A 11 -20.29 -10.64 -8.75
C ARG A 11 -21.10 -9.82 -9.75
N ASP A 12 -20.96 -10.14 -11.03
CA ASP A 12 -21.58 -9.38 -12.13
C ASP A 12 -23.08 -9.11 -11.94
N HIS A 13 -23.85 -10.13 -11.53
CA HIS A 13 -25.28 -9.98 -11.31
C HIS A 13 -25.67 -9.05 -10.14
N GLU A 14 -24.73 -8.73 -9.24
CA GLU A 14 -24.94 -7.81 -8.11
C GLU A 14 -24.61 -6.36 -8.49
N VAL A 15 -23.81 -6.13 -9.55
CA VAL A 15 -23.21 -4.82 -9.86
C VAL A 15 -24.25 -3.74 -10.06
N ARG A 16 -25.28 -4.00 -10.90
CA ARG A 16 -26.31 -2.99 -11.19
C ARG A 16 -27.03 -2.52 -9.93
N GLN A 17 -27.43 -3.47 -9.08
CA GLN A 17 -28.12 -3.17 -7.82
C GLN A 17 -27.24 -2.35 -6.87
N VAL A 18 -25.94 -2.66 -6.80
CA VAL A 18 -25.00 -1.91 -5.94
C VAL A 18 -24.78 -0.50 -6.47
N ILE A 19 -24.65 -0.30 -7.79
CA ILE A 19 -24.51 1.04 -8.37
C ILE A 19 -25.76 1.88 -8.12
N ASP A 20 -26.95 1.31 -8.29
CA ASP A 20 -28.20 2.01 -8.01
C ASP A 20 -28.28 2.42 -6.53
N ARG A 21 -27.87 1.53 -5.62
CA ARG A 21 -27.75 1.84 -4.19
C ARG A 21 -26.74 2.96 -3.90
N LEU A 22 -25.57 2.94 -4.53
CA LEU A 22 -24.56 4.01 -4.41
C LEU A 22 -25.10 5.36 -4.86
N ILE A 23 -25.80 5.42 -5.98
CA ILE A 23 -26.38 6.65 -6.50
C ILE A 23 -27.54 7.15 -5.62
N ASP A 24 -28.38 6.22 -5.13
CA ASP A 24 -29.67 6.58 -4.56
C ASP A 24 -29.70 6.66 -3.04
N GLN A 25 -28.99 5.77 -2.33
CA GLN A 25 -29.01 5.69 -0.87
C GLN A 25 -27.84 6.42 -0.23
N HIS A 26 -26.67 6.44 -0.89
CA HIS A 26 -25.45 7.05 -0.35
C HIS A 26 -25.26 8.53 -0.74
N ASP A 27 -26.15 9.08 -1.58
CA ASP A 27 -26.10 10.47 -2.09
C ASP A 27 -24.68 10.89 -2.52
N VAL A 28 -24.03 10.03 -3.30
CA VAL A 28 -22.67 10.24 -3.83
C VAL A 28 -22.56 11.60 -4.54
N ALA A 29 -23.63 12.04 -5.20
CA ALA A 29 -23.68 13.35 -5.85
C ALA A 29 -23.54 14.51 -4.86
N SER A 30 -24.19 14.44 -3.69
CA SER A 30 -24.03 15.44 -2.62
C SER A 30 -22.63 15.43 -2.02
N VAL A 31 -22.04 14.25 -1.80
CA VAL A 31 -20.66 14.14 -1.32
C VAL A 31 -19.69 14.79 -2.30
N ILE A 32 -19.81 14.49 -3.60
CA ILE A 32 -18.99 15.10 -4.66
C ILE A 32 -19.19 16.61 -4.72
N ALA A 33 -20.44 17.10 -4.68
CA ALA A 33 -20.76 18.51 -4.76
C ALA A 33 -20.18 19.30 -3.57
N ARG A 34 -20.29 18.77 -2.35
CA ARG A 34 -19.72 19.37 -1.13
C ARG A 34 -18.21 19.37 -1.15
N PHE A 35 -17.59 18.28 -1.60
CA PHE A 35 -16.13 18.19 -1.69
C PHE A 35 -15.55 19.12 -2.76
N ARG A 36 -16.17 19.19 -3.95
CA ARG A 36 -15.69 20.01 -5.07
C ARG A 36 -15.94 21.51 -4.86
N TYR A 37 -17.03 21.86 -4.20
CA TYR A 37 -17.46 23.25 -4.05
C TYR A 37 -17.83 23.61 -2.60
N PRO A 38 -16.92 23.49 -1.63
CA PRO A 38 -17.23 23.58 -0.19
C PRO A 38 -17.76 24.94 0.27
N LYS A 39 -17.62 25.99 -0.55
CA LYS A 39 -18.05 27.36 -0.23
C LYS A 39 -19.45 27.71 -0.76
N LEU A 40 -20.13 26.78 -1.43
CA LEU A 40 -21.46 27.05 -1.97
C LEU A 40 -22.54 27.02 -0.87
N PRO A 41 -23.64 27.78 -1.04
CA PRO A 41 -24.76 27.72 -0.13
C PRO A 41 -25.52 26.38 -0.25
N ASN A 42 -26.20 25.97 0.83
CA ASN A 42 -26.89 24.67 0.91
C ASN A 42 -27.90 24.42 -0.22
N TRP A 43 -28.61 25.45 -0.68
CA TRP A 43 -29.56 25.33 -1.79
C TRP A 43 -28.85 24.98 -3.11
N ALA A 44 -27.66 25.56 -3.35
CA ALA A 44 -26.87 25.27 -4.53
C ALA A 44 -26.29 23.85 -4.46
N HIS A 45 -25.88 23.39 -3.28
CA HIS A 45 -25.52 21.99 -3.07
C HIS A 45 -26.66 21.03 -3.36
N ALA A 46 -27.89 21.34 -2.94
CA ALA A 46 -29.06 20.52 -3.24
C ALA A 46 -29.33 20.43 -4.74
N MET A 47 -29.24 21.56 -5.46
CA MET A 47 -29.39 21.57 -6.92
C MET A 47 -28.27 20.79 -7.64
N LEU A 48 -27.01 20.97 -7.22
CA LEU A 48 -25.87 20.23 -7.77
C LEU A 48 -25.94 18.74 -7.47
N SER A 49 -26.42 18.35 -6.28
CA SER A 49 -26.66 16.93 -5.97
C SER A 49 -27.74 16.36 -6.90
N LEU A 50 -28.86 17.06 -7.11
CA LEU A 50 -29.93 16.57 -7.99
C LEU A 50 -29.45 16.39 -9.43
N LEU A 51 -28.79 17.40 -9.99
CA LEU A 51 -28.21 17.35 -11.34
C LEU A 51 -27.11 16.30 -11.43
N GLY A 52 -26.23 16.25 -10.42
CA GLY A 52 -25.14 15.28 -10.31
C GLY A 52 -25.66 13.85 -10.24
N ARG A 53 -26.77 13.60 -9.55
CA ARG A 53 -27.41 12.27 -9.48
C ARG A 53 -27.95 11.83 -10.84
N GLN A 54 -28.61 12.73 -11.58
CA GLN A 54 -29.07 12.42 -12.93
C GLN A 54 -27.90 12.17 -13.88
N LEU A 55 -26.84 12.96 -13.77
CA LEU A 55 -25.61 12.76 -14.54
C LEU A 55 -24.96 11.42 -14.21
N LEU A 56 -24.79 11.09 -12.92
CA LEU A 56 -24.24 9.80 -12.50
C LEU A 56 -25.09 8.61 -12.99
N ARG A 57 -26.43 8.72 -12.95
CA ARG A 57 -27.30 7.69 -13.53
C ARG A 57 -27.05 7.52 -15.01
N TYR A 58 -26.91 8.61 -15.75
CA TYR A 58 -26.65 8.58 -17.17
C TYR A 58 -25.28 7.99 -17.51
N GLU A 59 -24.22 8.44 -16.83
CA GLU A 59 -22.84 7.97 -17.02
C GLU A 59 -22.68 6.50 -16.65
N LEU A 60 -23.29 6.07 -15.54
CA LEU A 60 -23.16 4.71 -15.02
C LEU A 60 -24.23 3.74 -15.55
N ARG A 61 -25.13 4.17 -16.46
CA ARG A 61 -26.24 3.33 -16.96
C ARG A 61 -25.79 2.06 -17.68
N ASN A 62 -24.60 2.10 -18.29
CA ASN A 62 -24.09 0.99 -19.09
C ASN A 62 -23.23 0.02 -18.30
N ILE A 63 -23.03 0.27 -17.00
CA ILE A 63 -22.23 -0.60 -16.13
C ILE A 63 -23.13 -1.69 -15.57
N HIS A 64 -22.88 -2.94 -15.96
CA HIS A 64 -23.71 -4.10 -15.64
C HIS A 64 -22.92 -5.26 -15.04
N ASP A 65 -21.59 -5.19 -15.07
CA ASP A 65 -20.68 -6.26 -14.64
C ASP A 65 -19.42 -5.68 -14.00
N VAL A 66 -18.61 -6.53 -13.38
CA VAL A 66 -17.40 -6.11 -12.67
C VAL A 66 -16.39 -5.52 -13.66
N ALA A 67 -16.31 -6.07 -14.88
CA ALA A 67 -15.37 -5.62 -15.90
C ALA A 67 -15.63 -4.17 -16.36
N SER A 68 -16.89 -3.81 -16.62
CA SER A 68 -17.29 -2.45 -16.99
C SER A 68 -17.06 -1.45 -15.87
N PHE A 69 -17.22 -1.86 -14.60
CA PHE A 69 -16.87 -1.04 -13.45
C PHE A 69 -15.34 -0.87 -13.31
N GLN A 70 -14.57 -1.95 -13.44
CA GLN A 70 -13.10 -1.91 -13.44
C GLN A 70 -12.53 -0.99 -14.52
N LYS A 71 -13.16 -0.93 -15.71
CA LYS A 71 -12.76 0.01 -16.77
C LYS A 71 -12.91 1.47 -16.34
N LEU A 72 -13.98 1.81 -15.64
CA LEU A 72 -14.16 3.16 -15.08
C LEU A 72 -13.09 3.48 -14.03
N VAL A 73 -12.77 2.51 -13.17
CA VAL A 73 -11.69 2.65 -12.17
C VAL A 73 -10.35 2.82 -12.86
N TRP A 74 -10.06 2.04 -13.90
CA TRP A 74 -8.86 2.16 -14.72
C TRP A 74 -8.69 3.57 -15.29
N ASP A 75 -9.72 4.12 -15.95
CA ASP A 75 -9.66 5.46 -16.53
C ASP A 75 -9.42 6.55 -15.46
N PHE A 76 -9.90 6.32 -14.23
CA PHE A 76 -9.62 7.19 -13.10
C PHE A 76 -8.18 7.07 -12.58
N VAL A 77 -7.70 5.83 -12.40
CA VAL A 77 -6.34 5.54 -11.92
C VAL A 77 -5.31 6.03 -12.94
N ASP A 78 -5.48 5.75 -14.23
CA ASP A 78 -4.58 6.18 -15.29
C ASP A 78 -4.40 7.71 -15.32
N ARG A 79 -5.53 8.45 -15.25
CA ARG A 79 -5.48 9.92 -15.14
C ARG A 79 -4.79 10.38 -13.84
N SER A 80 -5.04 9.70 -12.73
CA SER A 80 -4.43 10.04 -11.45
C SER A 80 -2.92 9.81 -11.46
N VAL A 81 -2.46 8.68 -12.01
CA VAL A 81 -1.04 8.36 -12.19
C VAL A 81 -0.35 9.40 -13.06
N LYS A 82 -0.92 9.70 -14.24
CA LYS A 82 -0.37 10.71 -15.18
C LYS A 82 -0.30 12.11 -14.60
N ARG A 83 -1.26 12.49 -13.76
CA ARG A 83 -1.32 13.84 -13.15
C ARG A 83 -0.43 13.97 -11.92
N THR A 84 -0.31 12.92 -11.11
CA THR A 84 0.25 13.03 -9.75
C THR A 84 1.63 12.38 -9.59
N THR A 85 2.11 11.67 -10.61
CA THR A 85 3.47 11.11 -10.62
C THR A 85 4.31 11.77 -11.70
N ARG A 86 5.63 11.86 -11.48
CA ARG A 86 6.63 12.27 -12.48
C ARG A 86 7.14 11.10 -13.32
N GLY A 87 6.48 9.95 -13.22
CA GLY A 87 6.85 8.70 -13.87
C GLY A 87 6.57 7.50 -12.96
N LEU A 88 5.91 6.50 -13.53
CA LEU A 88 5.75 5.17 -12.96
C LEU A 88 6.63 4.21 -13.74
N THR A 89 7.49 3.47 -13.04
CA THR A 89 8.34 2.42 -13.65
C THR A 89 8.04 1.09 -12.99
N VAL A 90 8.12 0.01 -13.77
CA VAL A 90 7.82 -1.34 -13.31
C VAL A 90 8.89 -2.30 -13.82
N ASP A 91 9.35 -3.21 -12.99
CA ASP A 91 10.17 -4.36 -13.38
C ASP A 91 9.73 -5.65 -12.67
N GLY A 92 10.22 -6.79 -13.17
CA GLY A 92 10.00 -8.11 -12.59
C GLY A 92 8.73 -8.81 -13.05
N LEU A 93 7.72 -8.06 -13.51
CA LEU A 93 6.49 -8.63 -14.09
C LEU A 93 6.77 -9.51 -15.31
N GLU A 94 7.79 -9.18 -16.10
CA GLU A 94 8.19 -9.94 -17.29
C GLU A 94 8.66 -11.37 -16.98
N ARG A 95 8.96 -11.67 -15.70
CA ARG A 95 9.43 -12.98 -15.23
C ARG A 95 8.30 -13.87 -14.74
N LEU A 96 7.08 -13.34 -14.64
CA LEU A 96 5.91 -14.09 -14.19
C LEU A 96 5.19 -14.74 -15.37
N ASP A 97 4.60 -15.91 -15.11
CA ASP A 97 3.71 -16.59 -16.05
C ASP A 97 2.33 -15.92 -16.01
N ARG A 98 1.92 -15.34 -17.14
CA ARG A 98 0.66 -14.61 -17.28
C ARG A 98 -0.58 -15.49 -17.09
N ASN A 99 -0.44 -16.81 -17.22
CA ASN A 99 -1.54 -17.76 -17.07
C ASN A 99 -1.65 -18.33 -15.64
N ARG A 100 -0.83 -17.84 -14.71
CA ARG A 100 -0.79 -18.32 -13.33
C ARG A 100 -1.29 -17.25 -12.36
N ALA A 101 -2.06 -17.68 -11.36
CA ALA A 101 -2.47 -16.83 -10.25
C ALA A 101 -1.36 -16.73 -9.19
N TYR A 102 -1.16 -15.52 -8.67
CA TYR A 102 -0.18 -15.22 -7.65
C TYR A 102 -0.82 -14.56 -6.44
N LEU A 103 -0.26 -14.82 -5.25
CA LEU A 103 -0.53 -14.03 -4.06
C LEU A 103 0.56 -12.96 -3.94
N PHE A 104 0.23 -11.75 -4.36
CA PHE A 104 1.12 -10.61 -4.20
C PHE A 104 1.12 -10.13 -2.76
N ILE A 105 2.31 -10.02 -2.16
CA ILE A 105 2.50 -9.45 -0.83
C ILE A 105 3.41 -8.24 -0.95
N SER A 106 2.91 -7.05 -0.62
CA SER A 106 3.71 -5.83 -0.74
C SER A 106 3.97 -5.13 0.58
N ASN A 107 5.01 -4.29 0.60
CA ASN A 107 5.05 -3.19 1.54
C ASN A 107 3.84 -2.28 1.32
N HIS A 108 3.43 -1.59 2.37
CA HIS A 108 2.18 -0.86 2.36
C HIS A 108 2.39 0.54 2.92
N ARG A 109 2.37 1.55 2.05
CA ARG A 109 2.56 2.97 2.41
C ARG A 109 1.29 3.78 2.19
N ASP A 110 0.47 3.44 1.22
CA ASP A 110 -0.80 4.12 0.96
C ASP A 110 -1.97 3.13 1.01
N ILE A 111 -3.08 3.52 1.63
CA ILE A 111 -4.22 2.63 1.91
C ILE A 111 -4.81 2.01 0.63
N VAL A 112 -5.04 2.82 -0.41
CA VAL A 112 -5.76 2.39 -1.62
C VAL A 112 -4.86 2.44 -2.84
N LEU A 113 -3.88 3.34 -2.85
CA LEU A 113 -3.07 3.54 -4.04
C LEU A 113 -2.08 2.39 -4.28
N ASP A 114 -1.56 1.76 -3.23
CA ASP A 114 -0.63 0.63 -3.37
C ASP A 114 -1.20 -0.52 -4.22
N PRO A 115 -2.36 -1.11 -3.86
CA PRO A 115 -2.97 -2.14 -4.70
C PRO A 115 -3.40 -1.60 -6.07
N ALA A 116 -3.89 -0.36 -6.15
CA ALA A 116 -4.31 0.23 -7.43
C ALA A 116 -3.14 0.41 -8.41
N LEU A 117 -1.94 0.74 -7.92
CA LEU A 117 -0.74 0.86 -8.74
C LEU A 117 -0.21 -0.50 -9.19
N LEU A 118 -0.31 -1.53 -8.34
CA LEU A 118 0.00 -2.90 -8.74
C LEU A 118 -0.96 -3.37 -9.84
N ASP A 119 -2.27 -3.19 -9.65
CA ASP A 119 -3.28 -3.51 -10.67
C ASP A 119 -3.04 -2.73 -11.97
N TYR A 120 -2.65 -1.46 -11.86
CA TYR A 120 -2.28 -0.66 -13.03
C TYR A 120 -1.12 -1.31 -13.81
N ALA A 121 -0.10 -1.76 -13.09
CA ALA A 121 1.06 -2.44 -13.66
C ALA A 121 0.70 -3.79 -14.29
N LEU A 122 -0.14 -4.60 -13.63
CA LEU A 122 -0.62 -5.88 -14.13
C LEU A 122 -1.39 -5.72 -15.44
N VAL A 123 -2.37 -4.81 -15.48
CA VAL A 123 -3.18 -4.55 -16.68
C VAL A 123 -2.31 -4.04 -17.83
N THR A 124 -1.36 -3.15 -17.55
CA THR A 124 -0.41 -2.64 -18.56
C THR A 124 0.48 -3.76 -19.13
N ALA A 125 0.77 -4.79 -18.32
CA ALA A 125 1.52 -5.97 -18.74
C ALA A 125 0.65 -7.05 -19.44
N GLY A 126 -0.66 -6.80 -19.60
CA GLY A 126 -1.61 -7.74 -20.19
C GLY A 126 -2.02 -8.87 -19.26
N MET A 127 -1.98 -8.65 -17.94
CA MET A 127 -2.48 -9.55 -16.91
C MET A 127 -3.78 -9.00 -16.29
N ASP A 128 -4.58 -9.87 -15.67
CA ASP A 128 -5.78 -9.46 -14.94
C ASP A 128 -5.44 -8.74 -13.62
N THR A 129 -6.33 -7.84 -13.18
CA THR A 129 -6.26 -7.21 -11.85
C THR A 129 -6.38 -8.25 -10.74
N ALA A 130 -5.78 -7.99 -9.58
CA ALA A 130 -5.88 -8.84 -8.41
C ALA A 130 -7.16 -8.56 -7.59
N GLU A 131 -7.60 -9.54 -6.80
CA GLU A 131 -8.55 -9.28 -5.72
C GLU A 131 -7.79 -8.69 -4.51
N ILE A 132 -8.31 -7.60 -3.93
CA ILE A 132 -7.55 -6.78 -2.97
C ILE A 132 -8.05 -6.98 -1.55
N ALA A 133 -7.18 -7.34 -0.60
CA ALA A 133 -7.57 -7.39 0.81
C ALA A 133 -7.79 -6.00 1.40
N ILE A 134 -8.96 -5.78 2.02
CA ILE A 134 -9.27 -4.56 2.76
C ILE A 134 -9.75 -4.86 4.18
N GLY A 135 -9.31 -4.09 5.16
CA GLY A 135 -9.77 -4.24 6.54
C GLY A 135 -11.19 -3.73 6.75
N ASP A 136 -11.99 -4.43 7.55
CA ASP A 136 -13.34 -4.02 7.98
C ASP A 136 -13.41 -2.63 8.62
N ASN A 137 -12.32 -2.15 9.22
CA ASN A 137 -12.17 -0.80 9.75
C ASN A 137 -12.55 0.31 8.75
N LEU A 138 -12.25 0.11 7.47
CA LEU A 138 -12.52 1.07 6.38
C LEU A 138 -13.96 0.97 5.86
N LEU A 139 -14.68 -0.09 6.24
CA LEU A 139 -16.00 -0.43 5.71
C LEU A 139 -17.14 -0.01 6.64
N ARG A 140 -16.84 0.80 7.67
CA ARG A 140 -17.86 1.39 8.55
C ARG A 140 -18.84 2.28 7.78
N ASP A 141 -18.35 2.96 6.74
CA ASP A 141 -19.20 3.66 5.77
C ASP A 141 -19.65 2.65 4.69
N PRO A 142 -20.96 2.36 4.58
CA PRO A 142 -21.45 1.40 3.60
C PRO A 142 -21.18 1.84 2.15
N MET A 143 -21.05 3.14 1.87
CA MET A 143 -20.67 3.64 0.55
C MET A 143 -19.24 3.21 0.19
N VAL A 144 -18.31 3.35 1.13
CA VAL A 144 -16.91 2.93 0.94
C VAL A 144 -16.84 1.41 0.82
N SER A 145 -17.63 0.69 1.64
CA SER A 145 -17.73 -0.77 1.58
C SER A 145 -18.18 -1.25 0.19
N ASP A 146 -19.27 -0.69 -0.31
CA ASP A 146 -19.82 -1.05 -1.61
C ASP A 146 -18.84 -0.74 -2.75
N LEU A 147 -18.22 0.44 -2.73
CA LEU A 147 -17.26 0.86 -3.74
C LEU A 147 -16.03 -0.06 -3.80
N MET A 148 -15.47 -0.42 -2.64
CA MET A 148 -14.28 -1.28 -2.57
C MET A 148 -14.61 -2.71 -3.01
N ARG A 149 -15.76 -3.25 -2.60
CA ARG A 149 -16.20 -4.60 -3.02
C ARG A 149 -16.58 -4.68 -4.49
N LEU A 150 -17.10 -3.59 -5.09
CA LEU A 150 -17.24 -3.48 -6.55
C LEU A 150 -15.87 -3.46 -7.24
N ASN A 151 -14.88 -2.84 -6.60
CA ASN A 151 -13.50 -2.80 -7.07
C ASN A 151 -12.70 -4.06 -6.68
N LYS A 152 -13.30 -5.26 -6.79
CA LYS A 152 -12.67 -6.55 -6.49
C LYS A 152 -12.02 -6.68 -5.10
N SER A 153 -12.40 -5.86 -4.12
CA SER A 153 -11.84 -5.98 -2.77
C SER A 153 -12.59 -7.01 -1.93
N PHE A 154 -11.84 -7.86 -1.21
CA PHE A 154 -12.36 -8.79 -0.22
C PHE A 154 -12.05 -8.34 1.21
N VAL A 155 -12.98 -8.63 2.13
CA VAL A 155 -12.95 -8.12 3.50
C VAL A 155 -12.12 -9.02 4.40
N VAL A 156 -11.19 -8.41 5.13
CA VAL A 156 -10.48 -8.99 6.26
C VAL A 156 -11.20 -8.52 7.52
N GLU A 157 -11.91 -9.43 8.17
CA GLU A 157 -12.61 -9.15 9.43
C GLU A 157 -11.63 -9.16 10.60
N ARG A 158 -11.48 -8.00 11.25
CA ARG A 158 -10.50 -7.76 12.32
C ARG A 158 -11.17 -7.47 13.65
N SER A 159 -12.36 -6.88 13.60
CA SER A 159 -13.13 -6.45 14.76
C SER A 159 -13.96 -7.58 15.39
N VAL A 160 -13.54 -8.84 15.20
CA VAL A 160 -14.27 -10.02 15.71
C VAL A 160 -13.82 -10.34 17.12
N ASP A 161 -14.75 -10.28 18.07
CA ASP A 161 -14.49 -10.58 19.47
C ASP A 161 -14.40 -12.07 19.76
N GLY A 162 -13.38 -12.44 20.55
CA GLY A 162 -13.20 -13.81 21.05
C GLY A 162 -12.34 -14.70 20.14
N LEU A 163 -11.50 -15.52 20.77
CA LEU A 163 -10.51 -16.36 20.09
C LEU A 163 -11.13 -17.33 19.06
N LYS A 164 -12.26 -17.95 19.42
CA LYS A 164 -12.97 -18.89 18.53
C LYS A 164 -13.46 -18.21 17.25
N ALA A 165 -14.13 -17.07 17.39
CA ALA A 165 -14.68 -16.33 16.26
C ALA A 165 -13.55 -15.77 15.36
N LYS A 166 -12.47 -15.27 15.97
CA LYS A 166 -11.26 -14.86 15.23
C LYS A 166 -10.63 -16.02 14.45
N LEU A 167 -10.51 -17.21 15.02
CA LEU A 167 -9.99 -18.39 14.31
C LEU A 167 -10.88 -18.78 13.13
N VAL A 168 -12.21 -18.69 13.28
CA VAL A 168 -13.17 -18.94 12.20
C VAL A 168 -12.99 -17.93 11.07
N ALA A 169 -12.91 -16.63 11.38
CA ALA A 169 -12.67 -15.58 10.40
C ALA A 169 -11.34 -15.78 9.65
N LEU A 170 -10.24 -16.05 10.37
CA LEU A 170 -8.93 -16.32 9.78
C LEU A 170 -8.91 -17.58 8.92
N THR A 171 -9.61 -18.64 9.35
CA THR A 171 -9.77 -19.87 8.54
C THR A 171 -10.51 -19.55 7.24
N ARG A 172 -11.63 -18.82 7.33
CA ARG A 172 -12.44 -18.45 6.16
C ARG A 172 -11.63 -17.60 5.19
N LEU A 173 -10.84 -16.66 5.69
CA LEU A 173 -9.95 -15.84 4.88
C LEU A 173 -8.87 -16.65 4.16
N SER A 174 -8.17 -17.53 4.89
CA SER A 174 -7.15 -18.44 4.32
C SER A 174 -7.75 -19.31 3.21
N ARG A 175 -8.92 -19.89 3.47
CA ARG A 175 -9.66 -20.68 2.48
C ARG A 175 -10.09 -19.86 1.26
N TYR A 176 -10.57 -18.63 1.49
CA TYR A 176 -10.98 -17.73 0.42
C TYR A 176 -9.81 -17.42 -0.51
N ILE A 177 -8.64 -17.05 0.04
CA ILE A 177 -7.44 -16.73 -0.74
C ILE A 177 -7.00 -17.95 -1.58
N GLU A 178 -6.93 -19.14 -0.99
CA GLU A 178 -6.63 -20.37 -1.76
C GLU A 178 -7.67 -20.62 -2.86
N SER A 179 -8.97 -20.40 -2.59
CA SER A 179 -10.02 -20.57 -3.60
C SER A 179 -9.91 -19.54 -4.74
N THR A 180 -9.47 -18.31 -4.45
CA THR A 180 -9.24 -17.27 -5.44
C THR A 180 -8.10 -17.66 -6.37
N LEU A 181 -6.97 -18.10 -5.82
CA LEU A 181 -5.82 -18.58 -6.59
C LEU A 181 -6.17 -19.82 -7.43
N ALA A 182 -6.94 -20.77 -6.87
CA ALA A 182 -7.38 -21.97 -7.57
C ALA A 182 -8.31 -21.68 -8.76
N ARG A 183 -9.04 -20.55 -8.74
CA ARG A 183 -9.85 -20.06 -9.86
C ARG A 183 -9.03 -19.36 -10.95
N GLY A 184 -7.70 -19.28 -10.80
CA GLY A 184 -6.83 -18.54 -11.73
C GLY A 184 -6.80 -17.03 -11.48
N GLN A 185 -7.40 -16.55 -10.38
CA GLN A 185 -7.46 -15.13 -10.03
C GLN A 185 -6.36 -14.80 -9.02
N SER A 186 -5.53 -13.80 -9.31
CA SER A 186 -4.51 -13.32 -8.37
C SER A 186 -5.14 -12.55 -7.22
N ALA A 187 -4.45 -12.50 -6.08
CA ALA A 187 -4.85 -11.73 -4.90
C ALA A 187 -3.69 -10.87 -4.40
N TRP A 188 -4.02 -9.75 -3.76
CA TRP A 188 -3.04 -8.88 -3.11
C TRP A 188 -3.37 -8.72 -1.63
N ILE A 189 -2.33 -8.78 -0.80
CA ILE A 189 -2.40 -8.44 0.62
C ILE A 189 -1.19 -7.57 1.01
N ALA A 190 -1.38 -6.70 2.00
CA ALA A 190 -0.26 -6.02 2.65
C ALA A 190 0.54 -6.99 3.53
N GLN A 191 1.86 -6.82 3.60
CA GLN A 191 2.76 -7.65 4.41
C GLN A 191 2.50 -7.61 5.92
N ARG A 192 1.73 -6.63 6.40
CA ARG A 192 1.31 -6.49 7.79
C ARG A 192 0.02 -5.70 7.89
N GLU A 193 -0.57 -5.72 9.09
CA GLU A 193 -1.73 -4.89 9.37
C GLU A 193 -1.37 -3.40 9.38
N GLY A 194 -2.05 -2.64 8.52
CA GLY A 194 -1.93 -1.19 8.43
C GLY A 194 -0.67 -0.73 7.70
N ARG A 195 -0.75 0.50 7.16
CA ARG A 195 0.36 1.11 6.42
C ARG A 195 1.58 1.40 7.30
N ALA A 196 2.75 1.47 6.68
CA ALA A 196 3.98 1.92 7.29
C ALA A 196 3.93 3.41 7.59
N LYS A 197 4.27 3.75 8.84
CA LYS A 197 4.30 5.12 9.33
C LYS A 197 5.71 5.67 9.35
N ASN A 198 6.69 4.83 9.62
CA ASN A 198 8.09 5.16 9.71
C ASN A 198 8.90 4.66 8.50
N GLY A 199 8.27 4.17 7.43
CA GLY A 199 8.99 3.64 6.27
C GLY A 199 9.82 2.37 6.52
N LEU A 200 9.66 1.73 7.69
CA LEU A 200 10.21 0.39 7.94
C LEU A 200 9.24 -0.67 7.44
N ASP A 201 9.69 -1.35 6.39
CA ASP A 201 8.98 -2.43 5.73
C ASP A 201 9.41 -3.75 6.39
N ARG A 202 8.60 -4.25 7.33
CA ARG A 202 8.74 -5.57 7.96
C ARG A 202 7.45 -6.38 7.84
N THR A 203 7.56 -7.64 7.47
CA THR A 203 6.44 -8.57 7.31
C THR A 203 6.03 -9.11 8.68
N ASP A 204 4.71 -9.21 8.92
CA ASP A 204 4.18 -9.80 10.14
C ASP A 204 4.01 -11.33 9.96
N PRO A 205 4.73 -12.17 10.72
CA PRO A 205 4.59 -13.62 10.66
C PRO A 205 3.15 -14.11 10.93
N ALA A 206 2.32 -13.34 11.62
CA ALA A 206 0.91 -13.67 11.83
C ALA A 206 0.11 -13.73 10.51
N VAL A 207 0.47 -12.91 9.52
CA VAL A 207 -0.14 -12.97 8.18
C VAL A 207 0.19 -14.31 7.53
N ILE A 208 1.44 -14.77 7.62
CA ILE A 208 1.85 -16.07 7.06
C ILE A 208 1.19 -17.23 7.79
N LYS A 209 1.12 -17.16 9.12
CA LYS A 209 0.39 -18.15 9.94
C LYS A 209 -1.06 -18.24 9.48
N MET A 210 -1.74 -17.10 9.27
CA MET A 210 -3.10 -17.05 8.76
C MET A 210 -3.20 -17.75 7.40
N LEU A 211 -2.33 -17.41 6.44
CA LEU A 211 -2.36 -18.00 5.10
C LEU A 211 -2.25 -19.53 5.12
N SER A 212 -1.46 -20.10 6.03
CA SER A 212 -1.23 -21.56 6.12
C SER A 212 -2.35 -22.36 6.80
N ILE A 213 -3.38 -21.72 7.37
CA ILE A 213 -4.42 -22.39 8.17
C ILE A 213 -5.19 -23.43 7.34
N TYR A 214 -5.64 -23.07 6.13
CA TYR A 214 -6.48 -23.94 5.31
C TYR A 214 -5.70 -25.11 4.70
N GLY A 215 -4.51 -24.87 4.14
CA GLY A 215 -3.59 -25.94 3.72
C GLY A 215 -3.30 -26.96 4.82
N LYS A 216 -3.04 -26.51 6.05
CA LYS A 216 -2.87 -27.41 7.22
C LYS A 216 -4.12 -28.25 7.49
N LYS A 217 -5.32 -27.68 7.40
CA LYS A 217 -6.59 -28.44 7.56
C LYS A 217 -6.79 -29.49 6.48
N ARG A 218 -6.18 -29.31 5.30
CA ARG A 218 -6.17 -30.28 4.19
C ARG A 218 -5.07 -31.35 4.34
N GLY A 219 -4.29 -31.31 5.41
CA GLY A 219 -3.18 -32.25 5.65
C GLY A 219 -1.88 -31.90 4.94
N MET A 220 -1.76 -30.70 4.35
CA MET A 220 -0.49 -30.24 3.77
C MET A 220 0.52 -29.90 4.88
N SER A 221 1.79 -30.16 4.63
CA SER A 221 2.86 -29.57 5.41
C SER A 221 2.87 -28.04 5.27
N PHE A 222 3.59 -27.36 6.16
CA PHE A 222 3.72 -25.91 6.10
C PHE A 222 4.39 -25.47 4.79
N ALA A 223 5.52 -26.10 4.41
CA ALA A 223 6.23 -25.80 3.18
C ALA A 223 5.37 -26.02 1.91
N GLU A 224 4.58 -27.09 1.87
CA GLU A 224 3.62 -27.32 0.77
C GLU A 224 2.55 -26.23 0.71
N SER A 225 2.00 -25.84 1.86
CA SER A 225 0.98 -24.78 1.94
C SER A 225 1.54 -23.46 1.39
N ILE A 226 2.77 -23.10 1.76
CA ILE A 226 3.42 -21.87 1.27
C ILE A 226 3.70 -21.93 -0.24
N ARG A 227 4.22 -23.05 -0.75
CA ARG A 227 4.44 -23.23 -2.19
C ARG A 227 3.14 -23.18 -3.00
N HIS A 228 2.04 -23.68 -2.45
CA HIS A 228 0.74 -23.67 -3.12
C HIS A 228 0.18 -22.26 -3.33
N LEU A 229 0.53 -21.31 -2.45
CA LEU A 229 0.04 -19.93 -2.49
C LEU A 229 0.72 -19.06 -3.55
N ASN A 230 1.80 -19.53 -4.20
CA ASN A 230 2.54 -18.75 -5.21
C ASN A 230 2.86 -17.32 -4.73
N ILE A 231 3.39 -17.19 -3.51
CA ILE A 231 3.66 -15.89 -2.91
C ILE A 231 4.72 -15.15 -3.72
N VAL A 232 4.40 -13.93 -4.15
CA VAL A 232 5.33 -13.04 -4.86
C VAL A 232 5.47 -11.74 -4.05
N PRO A 233 6.65 -11.47 -3.46
CA PRO A 233 6.92 -10.21 -2.80
C PRO A 233 6.93 -9.04 -3.79
N VAL A 234 6.37 -7.88 -3.43
CA VAL A 234 6.33 -6.68 -4.27
C VAL A 234 6.85 -5.48 -3.48
N ALA A 235 7.84 -4.78 -4.03
CA ALA A 235 8.35 -3.55 -3.46
C ALA A 235 7.75 -2.34 -4.20
N ILE A 236 6.96 -1.54 -3.48
CA ILE A 236 6.41 -0.27 -3.97
C ILE A 236 7.22 0.86 -3.34
N SER A 237 7.87 1.64 -4.21
CA SER A 237 8.79 2.71 -3.84
C SER A 237 8.23 4.05 -4.30
N TYR A 238 8.04 4.96 -3.36
CA TYR A 238 7.61 6.34 -3.63
C TYR A 238 8.79 7.29 -3.42
N GLU A 239 8.98 8.23 -4.34
CA GLU A 239 9.92 9.33 -4.14
C GLU A 239 9.45 10.27 -3.06
N TYR A 240 8.15 10.58 -3.05
CA TYR A 240 7.46 11.32 -1.99
C TYR A 240 6.20 10.59 -1.53
N ASP A 241 6.09 10.37 -0.24
CA ASP A 241 4.92 9.79 0.39
C ASP A 241 3.84 10.88 0.54
N PRO A 242 2.67 10.73 -0.11
CA PRO A 242 1.63 11.77 -0.11
C PRO A 242 1.01 12.01 1.28
N CYS A 243 1.19 11.07 2.20
CA CYS A 243 0.65 11.09 3.55
C CYS A 243 1.74 11.25 4.62
N ASP A 244 2.95 11.70 4.25
CA ASP A 244 4.09 11.85 5.18
C ASP A 244 3.76 12.71 6.41
N ALA A 245 3.17 13.90 6.23
CA ALA A 245 2.78 14.76 7.35
C ALA A 245 1.77 14.09 8.30
N MET A 246 0.76 13.40 7.77
CA MET A 246 -0.26 12.73 8.59
C MET A 246 0.36 11.59 9.41
N LYS A 247 1.26 10.82 8.79
CA LYS A 247 2.00 9.74 9.47
C LYS A 247 2.94 10.30 10.54
N ALA A 248 3.66 11.38 10.25
CA ALA A 248 4.56 12.02 11.20
C ALA A 248 3.81 12.58 12.41
N ALA A 249 2.66 13.23 12.20
CA ALA A 249 1.80 13.70 13.29
C ALA A 249 1.32 12.56 14.18
N GLU A 250 0.93 11.43 13.59
CA GLU A 250 0.54 10.24 14.35
C GLU A 250 1.72 9.62 15.13
N LEU A 251 2.91 9.54 14.54
CA LEU A 251 4.11 9.06 15.24
C LEU A 251 4.47 9.94 16.43
N GLN A 252 4.46 11.26 16.23
CA GLN A 252 4.70 12.23 17.29
C GLN A 252 3.72 12.06 18.45
N ALA A 253 2.41 11.99 18.16
CA ALA A 253 1.39 11.87 19.20
C ALA A 253 1.57 10.60 20.03
N ARG A 254 1.96 9.49 19.38
CA ARG A 254 2.23 8.21 20.06
C ARG A 254 3.47 8.23 20.95
N GLU A 255 4.52 8.95 20.55
CA GLU A 255 5.73 9.11 21.37
C GLU A 255 5.50 10.04 22.57
N GLY A 256 4.68 11.09 22.40
CA GLY A 256 4.39 12.08 23.44
C GLY A 256 3.52 11.60 24.61
N GLN A 257 3.19 10.31 24.68
CA GLN A 257 2.23 9.72 25.65
C GLN A 257 0.81 10.33 25.61
N GLU A 258 0.50 11.15 24.62
CA GLU A 258 -0.87 11.58 24.38
C GLU A 258 -1.66 10.39 23.81
N ALA A 259 -2.87 10.17 24.31
CA ALA A 259 -3.77 9.19 23.73
C ALA A 259 -4.15 9.68 22.32
N TYR A 260 -3.43 9.23 21.30
CA TYR A 260 -3.80 9.49 19.91
C TYR A 260 -5.14 8.81 19.62
N VAL A 261 -6.20 9.62 19.56
CA VAL A 261 -7.53 9.20 19.13
C VAL A 261 -7.65 9.54 17.66
N LYS A 262 -7.74 8.50 16.83
CA LYS A 262 -7.95 8.63 15.39
C LYS A 262 -9.24 9.40 15.14
N ALA A 263 -9.19 10.44 14.32
CA ALA A 263 -10.38 11.23 14.02
C ALA A 263 -11.37 10.43 13.15
N ASP A 264 -12.65 10.71 13.31
CA ASP A 264 -13.67 10.20 12.39
C ASP A 264 -13.33 10.66 10.97
N ASN A 265 -13.31 9.72 10.03
CA ASN A 265 -12.96 9.92 8.60
C ASN A 265 -11.47 10.21 8.29
N GLU A 266 -10.55 10.03 9.23
CA GLU A 266 -9.10 10.21 8.96
C GLU A 266 -8.56 9.30 7.84
N ASP A 267 -9.11 8.08 7.74
CA ASP A 267 -8.77 7.16 6.66
C ASP A 267 -9.25 7.66 5.29
N ILE A 268 -10.47 8.22 5.23
CA ILE A 268 -11.02 8.81 3.99
C ILE A 268 -10.15 9.99 3.57
N ALA A 269 -9.77 10.86 4.51
CA ALA A 269 -8.87 11.97 4.24
C ALA A 269 -7.51 11.48 3.70
N SER A 270 -6.96 10.41 4.28
CA SER A 270 -5.71 9.78 3.80
C SER A 270 -5.86 9.24 2.37
N ILE A 271 -6.97 8.56 2.05
CA ILE A 271 -7.24 8.02 0.70
C ILE A 271 -7.31 9.16 -0.33
N VAL A 272 -8.08 10.21 -0.03
CA VAL A 272 -8.22 11.37 -0.90
C VAL A 272 -6.86 12.06 -1.10
N LYS A 273 -6.09 12.23 -0.02
CA LYS A 273 -4.75 12.83 -0.06
C LYS A 273 -3.79 11.98 -0.91
N GLY A 274 -3.79 10.67 -0.70
CA GLY A 274 -3.01 9.68 -1.45
C GLY A 274 -3.25 9.80 -2.94
N ILE A 275 -4.51 9.80 -3.36
CA ILE A 275 -4.89 9.89 -4.79
C ILE A 275 -4.53 11.26 -5.39
N SER A 276 -4.77 12.35 -4.67
CA SER A 276 -4.70 13.70 -5.24
C SER A 276 -3.33 14.37 -5.18
N SER A 277 -2.46 13.99 -4.23
CA SER A 277 -1.20 14.71 -3.99
C SER A 277 -0.08 14.28 -4.94
N PRO A 278 0.87 15.18 -5.28
CA PRO A 278 2.08 14.82 -6.02
C PRO A 278 2.94 13.81 -5.24
N LYS A 279 3.48 12.80 -5.94
CA LYS A 279 4.24 11.68 -5.34
C LYS A 279 5.69 11.60 -5.85
N GLY A 280 6.08 12.52 -6.72
CA GLY A 280 7.33 12.39 -7.48
C GLY A 280 7.29 11.16 -8.37
N ARG A 281 8.40 10.45 -8.49
CA ARG A 281 8.52 9.17 -9.19
C ARG A 281 8.01 8.03 -8.32
N VAL A 282 7.42 7.03 -8.96
CA VAL A 282 6.99 5.79 -8.33
C VAL A 282 7.62 4.60 -9.06
N HIS A 283 8.04 3.60 -8.30
CA HIS A 283 8.62 2.39 -8.84
C HIS A 283 8.03 1.16 -8.18
N ILE A 284 7.61 0.19 -8.99
CA ILE A 284 7.13 -1.11 -8.55
C ILE A 284 8.14 -2.15 -9.04
N SER A 285 8.70 -2.92 -8.11
CA SER A 285 9.51 -4.07 -8.45
C SER A 285 8.81 -5.33 -7.95
N VAL A 286 8.50 -6.22 -8.89
CA VAL A 286 7.86 -7.50 -8.62
C VAL A 286 8.91 -8.57 -8.45
N GLY A 287 8.91 -9.21 -7.29
CA GLY A 287 9.88 -10.24 -6.94
C GLY A 287 9.66 -11.56 -7.67
N THR A 288 10.38 -12.59 -7.24
CA THR A 288 10.21 -13.95 -7.72
C THR A 288 9.36 -14.77 -6.75
N PRO A 289 8.57 -15.73 -7.25
CA PRO A 289 7.79 -16.62 -6.39
C PRO A 289 8.66 -17.30 -5.33
N LEU A 290 8.13 -17.41 -4.11
CA LEU A 290 8.80 -18.15 -3.03
C LEU A 290 8.69 -19.66 -3.28
N THR A 291 9.79 -20.31 -3.66
CA THR A 291 9.83 -21.74 -4.02
C THR A 291 10.58 -22.62 -3.03
N ALA A 292 11.27 -22.04 -2.05
CA ALA A 292 12.03 -22.80 -1.07
C ALA A 292 11.13 -23.51 -0.04
N ASP A 293 11.67 -24.53 0.63
CA ASP A 293 11.00 -25.23 1.72
C ASP A 293 11.26 -24.51 3.05
N TYR A 294 10.44 -23.51 3.35
CA TYR A 294 10.53 -22.75 4.59
C TYR A 294 10.08 -23.58 5.80
N VAL A 295 10.82 -23.47 6.90
CA VAL A 295 10.56 -24.23 8.14
C VAL A 295 9.37 -23.70 8.93
N ASP A 296 9.14 -22.39 8.90
CA ASP A 296 8.08 -21.71 9.65
C ASP A 296 7.70 -20.34 9.03
N ALA A 297 6.74 -19.68 9.68
CA ALA A 297 6.22 -18.38 9.27
C ALA A 297 7.26 -17.26 9.36
N ASP A 298 8.20 -17.34 10.30
CA ASP A 298 9.24 -16.33 10.49
C ASP A 298 10.27 -16.41 9.34
N ALA A 299 10.62 -17.61 8.88
CA ALA A 299 11.46 -17.83 7.71
C ALA A 299 10.82 -17.30 6.42
N VAL A 300 9.51 -17.49 6.24
CA VAL A 300 8.79 -16.91 5.07
C VAL A 300 8.74 -15.39 5.15
N ALA A 301 8.44 -14.83 6.33
CA ALA A 301 8.42 -13.38 6.54
C ALA A 301 9.78 -12.76 6.23
N ALA A 302 10.87 -13.38 6.70
CA ALA A 302 12.23 -12.95 6.39
C ALA A 302 12.54 -13.03 4.88
N ALA A 303 12.04 -14.04 4.17
CA ALA A 303 12.24 -14.16 2.72
C ALA A 303 11.46 -13.09 1.92
N ILE A 304 10.24 -12.75 2.37
CA ILE A 304 9.47 -11.63 1.81
C ILE A 304 10.23 -10.32 2.07
N ASP A 305 10.65 -10.07 3.31
CA ASP A 305 11.39 -8.86 3.68
C ASP A 305 12.70 -8.73 2.90
N ALA A 306 13.44 -9.83 2.72
CA ALA A 306 14.67 -9.83 1.95
C ALA A 306 14.44 -9.39 0.50
N GLN A 307 13.41 -9.92 -0.18
CA GLN A 307 13.08 -9.50 -1.54
C GLN A 307 12.56 -8.05 -1.57
N ILE A 308 11.68 -7.65 -0.65
CA ILE A 308 11.14 -6.29 -0.62
C ILE A 308 12.25 -5.26 -0.40
N VAL A 309 13.15 -5.51 0.55
CA VAL A 309 14.28 -4.63 0.84
C VAL A 309 15.26 -4.60 -0.34
N ALA A 310 15.58 -5.75 -0.94
CA ALA A 310 16.46 -5.81 -2.11
C ALA A 310 15.86 -5.04 -3.31
N ASN A 311 14.57 -5.21 -3.56
CA ASN A 311 13.87 -4.65 -4.72
C ASN A 311 13.38 -3.21 -4.51
N TYR A 312 13.38 -2.69 -3.28
CA TYR A 312 13.01 -1.30 -3.01
C TYR A 312 13.95 -0.36 -3.78
N LYS A 313 13.40 0.56 -4.58
CA LYS A 313 14.19 1.54 -5.32
C LYS A 313 14.40 2.79 -4.48
N LEU A 314 15.66 3.08 -4.18
CA LEU A 314 16.02 4.31 -3.50
C LEU A 314 15.88 5.51 -4.44
N PHE A 315 15.31 6.57 -3.90
CA PHE A 315 15.24 7.90 -4.48
C PHE A 315 16.24 8.82 -3.78
N PRO A 316 16.61 9.96 -4.39
CA PRO A 316 17.52 10.91 -3.75
C PRO A 316 16.99 11.39 -2.40
N SER A 317 15.67 11.52 -2.27
CA SER A 317 15.00 11.87 -1.01
C SER A 317 15.43 10.96 0.14
N ASN A 318 15.63 9.65 -0.10
CA ASN A 318 16.07 8.72 0.93
C ASN A 318 17.49 9.03 1.44
N LEU A 319 18.43 9.30 0.52
CA LEU A 319 19.81 9.63 0.87
C LEU A 319 19.90 11.00 1.55
N ILE A 320 19.22 12.01 1.00
CA ILE A 320 19.24 13.38 1.55
C ILE A 320 18.60 13.39 2.94
N ALA A 321 17.56 12.60 3.17
CA ALA A 321 16.96 12.44 4.49
C ALA A 321 17.95 11.81 5.48
N TYR A 322 18.61 10.72 5.08
CA TYR A 322 19.66 10.09 5.87
C TYR A 322 20.79 11.08 6.22
N GLU A 323 21.32 11.81 5.24
CA GLU A 323 22.37 12.81 5.48
C GLU A 323 21.94 13.93 6.43
N GLN A 324 20.67 14.37 6.37
CA GLN A 324 20.14 15.39 7.26
C GLN A 324 20.01 14.89 8.70
N LEU A 325 19.63 13.62 8.90
CA LEU A 325 19.63 13.00 10.23
C LEU A 325 21.05 12.83 10.80
N GLN A 326 22.05 12.63 9.95
CA GLN A 326 23.46 12.54 10.36
C GLN A 326 24.09 13.90 10.71
N LYS A 327 23.50 15.02 10.25
CA LYS A 327 23.92 16.37 10.64
C LYS A 327 23.36 16.69 12.04
N PRO A 328 24.13 17.32 12.94
CA PRO A 328 23.84 17.22 14.37
C PRO A 328 22.59 18.00 14.78
N ALA A 329 21.54 17.26 15.15
CA ALA A 329 20.48 17.71 16.06
C ALA A 329 20.20 16.73 17.21
N THR A 330 21.07 15.73 17.45
CA THR A 330 20.89 14.77 18.56
C THR A 330 22.22 14.43 19.23
N SER A 331 22.19 14.29 20.55
CA SER A 331 23.34 14.37 21.47
C SER A 331 24.49 13.39 21.15
N PHE A 332 25.70 13.78 21.56
CA PHE A 332 26.92 12.97 21.46
C PHE A 332 26.79 11.55 22.07
N ALA A 333 25.87 11.37 23.03
CA ALA A 333 25.57 10.07 23.64
C ALA A 333 24.85 9.09 22.69
N ALA A 334 23.89 9.58 21.88
CA ALA A 334 23.23 8.77 20.85
C ALA A 334 24.21 8.40 19.71
N ARG A 335 25.13 9.31 19.38
CA ARG A 335 26.24 9.06 18.44
C ARG A 335 27.16 7.95 18.93
N LEU A 336 27.52 7.92 20.22
CA LEU A 336 28.38 6.88 20.78
C LEU A 336 27.70 5.52 20.94
N GLN A 337 26.40 5.46 21.21
CA GLN A 337 25.65 4.18 21.26
C GLN A 337 25.34 3.60 19.87
N PHE A 338 25.23 4.43 18.83
CA PHE A 338 24.95 3.98 17.45
C PHE A 338 26.22 3.73 16.62
N ALA A 339 27.27 4.54 16.82
CA ALA A 339 28.57 4.34 16.17
C ALA A 339 29.37 3.17 16.75
N SER A 340 29.04 2.71 17.96
CA SER A 340 29.61 1.50 18.56
C SER A 340 28.83 0.23 18.24
N SER A 341 27.61 0.33 17.70
CA SER A 341 26.76 -0.81 17.32
C SER A 341 26.76 -1.14 15.83
N LEU A 342 27.21 -0.23 14.97
CA LEU A 342 27.50 -0.53 13.56
C LEU A 342 28.90 -1.15 13.45
N GLN A 343 28.97 -2.44 13.13
CA GLN A 343 30.21 -3.11 12.75
C GLN A 343 30.88 -2.36 11.58
N GLU A 344 32.22 -2.40 11.52
CA GLU A 344 33.02 -1.72 10.49
C GLU A 344 32.57 -2.11 9.06
N ASP A 345 32.12 -3.36 8.89
CA ASP A 345 31.51 -3.87 7.65
C ASP A 345 30.26 -3.09 7.24
N ALA A 346 29.39 -2.70 8.18
CA ALA A 346 28.19 -1.92 7.90
C ALA A 346 28.53 -0.51 7.42
N ARG A 347 29.64 0.08 7.89
CA ARG A 347 30.15 1.38 7.41
C ARG A 347 30.72 1.27 6.00
N GLN A 348 31.53 0.25 5.73
CA GLN A 348 32.06 0.01 4.39
C GLN A 348 30.92 -0.28 3.39
N ARG A 349 29.88 -1.02 3.81
CA ARG A 349 28.66 -1.25 3.02
C ARG A 349 27.86 0.01 2.79
N LEU A 350 27.69 0.87 3.79
CA LEU A 350 27.05 2.17 3.59
C LEU A 350 27.82 2.99 2.55
N GLN A 351 29.15 2.99 2.63
CA GLN A 351 30.00 3.68 1.65
C GLN A 351 29.90 3.05 0.26
N GLN A 352 29.83 1.72 0.14
CA GLN A 352 29.65 1.00 -1.13
C GLN A 352 28.25 1.17 -1.71
N LEU A 353 27.18 1.07 -0.92
CA LEU A 353 25.81 1.33 -1.36
C LEU A 353 25.64 2.80 -1.73
N ALA A 354 26.22 3.71 -0.95
CA ALA A 354 26.30 5.12 -1.29
C ALA A 354 27.15 5.35 -2.55
N ALA A 355 28.19 4.53 -2.82
CA ALA A 355 29.02 4.60 -4.02
C ALA A 355 28.34 4.00 -5.26
N GLN A 356 27.66 2.86 -5.17
CA GLN A 356 26.88 2.24 -6.25
C GLN A 356 25.63 3.05 -6.57
N SER A 357 24.98 3.54 -5.52
CA SER A 357 24.06 4.64 -5.62
C SER A 357 24.78 5.75 -6.39
N ARG A 358 25.86 6.34 -5.87
CA ARG A 358 26.56 7.46 -6.50
C ARG A 358 26.93 7.18 -7.95
N GLU A 359 27.32 5.98 -8.38
CA GLU A 359 27.60 5.66 -9.78
C GLU A 359 26.33 5.64 -10.65
N ALA A 360 25.22 5.10 -10.12
CA ALA A 360 23.90 5.22 -10.76
C ALA A 360 23.41 6.68 -10.77
N TRP A 361 23.79 7.47 -9.76
CA TRP A 361 23.48 8.90 -9.60
C TRP A 361 24.49 9.81 -10.31
N ASP A 362 25.70 9.37 -10.68
CA ASP A 362 26.75 10.14 -11.37
C ASP A 362 26.38 10.25 -12.86
N ARG A 363 25.45 9.41 -13.31
CA ARG A 363 24.70 9.58 -14.56
C ARG A 363 23.70 10.73 -14.49
N LEU A 364 23.33 11.21 -13.29
CA LEU A 364 22.65 12.49 -13.11
C LEU A 364 23.73 13.56 -12.91
N ASP A 365 23.65 14.65 -13.67
CA ASP A 365 24.55 15.79 -13.50
C ASP A 365 24.52 16.26 -12.02
N ALA A 366 25.66 16.61 -11.44
CA ALA A 366 25.77 17.18 -10.10
C ALA A 366 24.81 18.38 -9.88
N ALA A 367 24.48 19.11 -10.95
CA ALA A 367 23.45 20.16 -10.92
C ALA A 367 22.04 19.62 -10.61
N GLU A 368 21.67 18.48 -11.18
CA GLU A 368 20.39 17.80 -10.95
C GLU A 368 20.25 17.35 -9.49
N MET A 369 21.32 16.76 -8.95
CA MET A 369 21.34 16.32 -7.56
C MET A 369 21.22 17.49 -6.58
N ARG A 370 21.90 18.62 -6.86
CA ARG A 370 21.73 19.85 -6.06
C ARG A 370 20.29 20.36 -6.12
N ARG A 371 19.64 20.29 -7.30
CA ARG A 371 18.24 20.69 -7.46
C ARG A 371 17.29 19.81 -6.66
N GLN A 372 17.43 18.49 -6.75
CA GLN A 372 16.59 17.54 -6.02
C GLN A 372 16.81 17.63 -4.50
N ALA A 373 18.05 17.91 -4.06
CA ALA A 373 18.34 18.20 -2.66
C ALA A 373 17.68 19.49 -2.18
N ALA A 374 17.71 20.55 -2.98
CA ALA A 374 17.03 21.82 -2.66
C ALA A 374 15.51 21.63 -2.61
N GLU A 375 14.91 20.93 -3.59
CA GLU A 375 13.48 20.62 -3.63
C GLU A 375 13.04 19.83 -2.40
N PHE A 376 13.75 18.76 -2.05
CA PHE A 376 13.41 17.96 -0.88
C PHE A 376 13.56 18.75 0.42
N ARG A 377 14.63 19.54 0.58
CA ARG A 377 14.81 20.38 1.78
C ARG A 377 13.72 21.45 1.91
N ALA A 378 13.35 22.09 0.80
CA ALA A 378 12.25 23.04 0.77
C ALA A 378 10.94 22.38 1.21
N ARG A 379 10.65 21.18 0.68
CA ARG A 379 9.50 20.38 1.11
C ARG A 379 9.52 20.08 2.61
N ILE A 380 10.67 19.64 3.17
CA ILE A 380 10.77 19.36 4.60
C ILE A 380 10.51 20.63 5.44
N ALA A 381 11.00 21.78 4.98
CA ALA A 381 10.83 23.06 5.67
C ALA A 381 9.37 23.57 5.69
N GLU A 382 8.49 23.08 4.80
CA GLU A 382 7.05 23.39 4.82
C GLU A 382 6.33 22.72 6.01
N TYR A 383 6.90 21.65 6.58
CA TYR A 383 6.31 20.96 7.71
C TYR A 383 6.67 21.63 9.04
N PRO A 384 5.77 21.57 10.05
CA PRO A 384 6.08 22.01 11.41
C PRO A 384 7.37 21.37 11.91
N GLU A 385 8.27 22.16 12.51
CA GLU A 385 9.59 21.74 12.98
C GLU A 385 9.55 20.44 13.79
N LYS A 386 8.57 20.35 14.69
CA LYS A 386 8.32 19.19 15.55
C LYS A 386 8.05 17.87 14.80
N LEU A 387 7.63 17.93 13.52
CA LEU A 387 7.36 16.77 12.67
C LEU A 387 8.52 16.42 11.74
N GLN A 388 9.44 17.36 11.50
CA GLN A 388 10.48 17.20 10.46
C GLN A 388 11.37 15.98 10.74
N HIS A 389 11.71 15.72 12.01
CA HIS A 389 12.51 14.55 12.39
C HIS A 389 11.84 13.22 11.98
N TYR A 390 10.57 13.02 12.32
CA TYR A 390 9.80 11.82 11.96
C TYR A 390 9.69 11.63 10.45
N ILE A 391 9.52 12.73 9.70
CA ILE A 391 9.48 12.70 8.25
C ILE A 391 10.84 12.26 7.71
N LEU A 392 11.93 12.88 8.17
CA LEU A 392 13.28 12.51 7.76
C LEU A 392 13.57 11.02 8.05
N GLU A 393 13.20 10.51 9.22
CA GLU A 393 13.34 9.08 9.54
C GLU A 393 12.55 8.20 8.57
N MET A 394 11.30 8.56 8.27
CA MET A 394 10.46 7.84 7.32
C MET A 394 11.11 7.70 5.94
N TYR A 395 11.78 8.75 5.46
CA TYR A 395 12.51 8.72 4.19
C TYR A 395 13.88 8.04 4.30
N ALA A 396 14.56 8.08 5.45
CA ALA A 396 15.88 7.45 5.61
C ALA A 396 15.79 5.93 5.79
N ASN A 397 14.72 5.44 6.42
CA ASN A 397 14.59 4.04 6.83
C ASN A 397 14.71 3.01 5.68
N PRO A 398 14.22 3.24 4.45
CA PRO A 398 14.44 2.30 3.35
C PRO A 398 15.92 2.09 2.99
N LEU A 399 16.74 3.15 3.09
CA LEU A 399 18.19 3.05 2.94
C LEU A 399 18.79 2.26 4.11
N MET A 400 18.37 2.55 5.34
CA MET A 400 18.81 1.83 6.54
C MET A 400 18.51 0.34 6.48
N SER A 401 17.31 -0.04 6.03
CA SER A 401 16.93 -1.45 5.85
C SER A 401 17.83 -2.16 4.84
N LYS A 402 18.17 -1.53 3.72
CA LYS A 402 19.09 -2.11 2.73
C LYS A 402 20.48 -2.38 3.30
N ILE A 403 20.97 -1.49 4.16
CA ILE A 403 22.28 -1.66 4.81
C ILE A 403 22.24 -2.83 5.81
N ALA A 404 21.13 -3.01 6.52
CA ALA A 404 20.97 -4.04 7.54
C ALA A 404 20.80 -5.46 6.99
N VAL A 405 20.22 -5.63 5.79
CA VAL A 405 19.76 -6.94 5.26
C VAL A 405 20.81 -7.66 4.38
N GLN A 406 21.87 -6.99 3.91
CA GLN A 406 22.87 -7.68 3.08
C GLN A 406 23.75 -8.62 3.93
N PRO A 407 23.82 -9.93 3.60
CA PRO A 407 24.62 -10.88 4.36
C PRO A 407 26.11 -10.52 4.34
N THR A 408 26.79 -10.76 5.46
CA THR A 408 28.26 -10.88 5.56
C THR A 408 28.81 -11.97 4.68
#